data_AF-A0A1Y5MJ09-F1
#
_entry.id   AF-A0A1Y5MJ09-F1
#
_cell.length_a   1.000
_cell.length_b   1.000
_cell.length_c   1.000
_cell.angle_alpha   90.00
_cell.angle_beta   90.00
_cell.angle_gamma   90.00
#
_symmetry.space_group_name_H-M   'P 1'
#
loop_
_entity.id
_entity.type
_entity.pdbx_description
1 polymer ?
#
loop_
_entity_poly.entity_id
_entity_poly.type
_entity_poly.pdbx_seq_one_letter_code
_entity_poly.pdbx_strand_id
1 'polypeptide(L)'
;GGGRLLIGDIPNISKKKRFLSSEAGRNFHMKWSLSKTFPNVCWNKLEPLCIDDSVVFSILQRYRSMGCESYLLEQLSGLPMNNTREDVLIVKQ
;
A
#
# COMPACT_ATOMS: atom_id res chain seq x y z
N GLY A 1 9.42 4.80 28.05
CA GLY A 1 9.43 3.33 27.94
C GLY A 1 9.02 3.02 26.54
N GLY A 2 9.95 2.53 25.72
CA GLY A 2 9.78 2.55 24.26
C GLY A 2 8.66 1.65 23.80
N GLY A 3 7.64 2.22 23.15
CA GLY A 3 6.51 1.49 22.56
C GLY A 3 6.66 1.38 21.05
N ARG A 4 6.32 0.23 20.48
CA ARG A 4 6.30 0.01 19.02
C ARG A 4 4.98 -0.62 18.60
N LEU A 5 4.40 -0.12 17.51
CA LEU A 5 3.17 -0.64 16.90
C LEU A 5 3.41 -0.81 15.40
N LEU A 6 3.17 -2.00 14.88
CA LEU A 6 3.15 -2.27 13.45
C LEU A 6 1.69 -2.39 12.99
N ILE A 7 1.29 -1.53 12.05
CA ILE A 7 0.03 -1.65 11.32
C ILE A 7 0.39 -2.26 9.97
N GLY A 8 0.30 -3.59 9.87
CA GLY A 8 0.65 -4.32 8.67
C GLY A 8 -0.54 -4.51 7.73
N ASP A 9 -0.23 -4.94 6.51
CA ASP A 9 -1.18 -5.47 5.53
C ASP A 9 -2.24 -4.46 5.05
N ILE A 10 -1.90 -3.17 5.04
CA ILE A 10 -2.82 -2.11 4.63
C ILE A 10 -2.97 -2.16 3.10
N PRO A 11 -4.15 -2.48 2.54
CA PRO A 11 -4.36 -2.38 1.11
C PRO A 11 -4.25 -0.92 0.66
N ASN A 12 -3.50 -0.63 -0.39
CA ASN A 12 -3.42 0.73 -0.95
C ASN A 12 -3.76 0.70 -2.45
N ILE A 13 -4.88 1.31 -2.81
CA ILE A 13 -5.36 1.32 -4.18
C ILE A 13 -4.49 2.15 -5.11
N SER A 14 -3.93 3.26 -4.65
CA SER A 14 -2.97 4.07 -5.41
C SER A 14 -1.69 3.27 -5.71
N LYS A 15 -1.17 2.55 -4.71
CA LYS A 15 -0.02 1.65 -4.90
C LYS A 15 -0.33 0.53 -5.89
N LYS A 16 -1.49 -0.12 -5.74
CA LYS A 16 -1.97 -1.15 -6.67
C LYS A 16 -2.07 -0.62 -8.11
N LYS A 17 -2.61 0.59 -8.32
CA LYS A 17 -2.69 1.23 -9.64
C LYS A 17 -1.32 1.50 -10.23
N ARG A 18 -0.36 2.02 -9.44
CA ARG A 18 1.05 2.17 -9.86
C ARG A 18 1.64 0.84 -10.29
N PHE A 19 1.49 -0.20 -9.47
CA PHE A 19 2.00 -1.54 -9.78
C PHE A 19 1.41 -2.10 -11.07
N LEU A 20 0.08 -2.14 -11.20
CA LEU A 20 -0.61 -2.65 -12.39
C LEU A 20 -0.32 -1.82 -13.65
N SER A 21 0.08 -0.57 -13.51
CA SER A 21 0.50 0.27 -14.64
C SER A 21 1.93 -0.05 -15.13
N SER A 22 2.77 -0.68 -14.30
CA SER A 22 4.13 -1.08 -14.66
C SER A 22 4.17 -2.35 -15.50
N GLU A 23 5.28 -2.59 -16.23
CA GLU A 23 5.48 -3.83 -16.99
C GLU A 23 5.44 -5.07 -16.09
N ALA A 24 6.13 -5.02 -14.94
CA ALA A 24 6.15 -6.10 -13.97
C ALA A 24 4.73 -6.44 -13.46
N GLY A 25 3.92 -5.41 -13.15
CA GLY A 25 2.56 -5.61 -12.67
C GLY A 25 1.59 -6.08 -13.74
N ARG A 26 1.76 -5.66 -14.99
CA ARG A 26 0.99 -6.21 -16.13
C ARG A 26 1.29 -7.69 -16.32
N ASN A 27 2.58 -8.06 -16.32
CA ASN A 27 3.02 -9.45 -16.43
C ASN A 27 2.51 -10.30 -15.25
N PHE A 28 2.56 -9.75 -14.04
CA PHE A 28 1.99 -10.37 -12.85
C PHE A 28 0.47 -10.58 -13.02
N HIS A 29 -0.27 -9.55 -13.44
CA HIS A 29 -1.72 -9.63 -13.63
C HIS A 29 -2.12 -10.69 -14.65
N MET A 30 -1.44 -10.75 -15.81
CA MET A 30 -1.73 -11.76 -16.84
C MET A 30 -1.48 -13.19 -16.32
N LYS A 31 -0.36 -13.40 -15.62
CA LYS A 31 -0.05 -14.70 -15.00
C LYS A 31 -1.07 -15.09 -13.93
N TRP A 32 -1.44 -14.15 -13.07
CA TRP A 32 -2.34 -14.40 -11.94
C TRP A 32 -3.80 -14.58 -12.37
N SER A 33 -4.28 -13.78 -13.32
CA SER A 33 -5.66 -13.83 -13.83
C SER A 33 -5.90 -14.91 -14.88
N LEU A 34 -4.85 -15.63 -15.30
CA LEU A 34 -4.88 -16.56 -16.44
C LEU A 34 -5.42 -15.91 -17.73
N SER A 35 -5.31 -14.58 -17.85
CA SER A 35 -5.81 -13.79 -18.96
C SER A 35 -4.66 -13.15 -19.73
N LYS A 36 -4.87 -12.93 -21.04
CA LYS A 36 -3.98 -12.14 -21.90
C LYS A 36 -4.37 -10.65 -21.95
N THR A 37 -5.35 -10.24 -21.15
CA THR A 37 -5.82 -8.85 -21.11
C THR A 37 -4.97 -8.01 -20.18
N PHE A 38 -4.64 -6.79 -20.62
CA PHE A 38 -4.04 -5.80 -19.74
C PHE A 38 -5.02 -5.40 -18.60
N PRO A 39 -4.51 -5.11 -17.39
CA PRO A 39 -5.34 -4.57 -16.32
C PRO A 39 -5.90 -3.21 -16.75
N ASN A 40 -7.21 -3.03 -16.60
CA ASN A 40 -7.84 -1.72 -16.82
C ASN A 40 -7.61 -0.83 -15.59
N VAL A 41 -6.65 0.10 -15.67
CA VAL A 41 -6.31 1.03 -14.59
C VAL A 41 -6.96 2.39 -14.85
N CYS A 42 -7.96 2.75 -14.05
CA CYS A 42 -8.61 4.06 -14.10
C CYS A 42 -8.15 4.94 -12.94
N TRP A 43 -7.40 6.01 -13.23
CA TRP A 43 -6.91 6.96 -12.22
C TRP A 43 -8.02 7.88 -11.70
N ASN A 44 -8.82 8.44 -12.61
CA ASN A 44 -9.86 9.43 -12.30
C ASN A 44 -11.21 8.79 -11.95
N LYS A 45 -11.18 7.67 -11.23
CA LYS A 45 -12.38 6.99 -10.74
C LYS A 45 -12.32 6.93 -9.23
N LEU A 46 -13.36 7.48 -8.59
CA LEU A 46 -13.53 7.34 -7.15
C LEU A 46 -13.74 5.87 -6.81
N GLU A 47 -12.94 5.36 -5.88
CA GLU A 47 -13.07 4.02 -5.33
C GLU A 47 -13.47 4.13 -3.86
N PRO A 48 -14.78 4.26 -3.58
CA PRO A 48 -15.25 4.43 -2.21
C PRO A 48 -14.88 3.21 -1.36
N LEU A 49 -14.68 3.43 -0.07
CA LEU A 49 -14.33 2.41 0.92
C LEU A 49 -12.94 1.76 0.71
N CYS A 50 -12.14 2.26 -0.23
CA CYS A 50 -10.75 1.85 -0.42
C CYS A 50 -9.80 2.79 0.33
N ILE A 51 -8.69 2.24 0.82
CA ILE A 51 -7.58 3.03 1.34
C ILE A 51 -6.68 3.41 0.16
N ASP A 52 -6.31 4.69 0.10
CA ASP A 52 -5.38 5.25 -0.85
C ASP A 52 -4.18 5.90 -0.14
N ASP A 53 -3.27 6.50 -0.91
CA ASP A 53 -2.11 7.20 -0.34
C ASP A 53 -2.52 8.29 0.67
N SER A 54 -3.66 8.97 0.47
CA SER A 54 -4.09 10.04 1.37
C SER A 54 -4.44 9.51 2.76
N VAL A 55 -5.12 8.36 2.81
CA VAL A 55 -5.46 7.69 4.08
C VAL A 55 -4.18 7.17 4.76
N VAL A 56 -3.27 6.55 4.01
CA VAL A 56 -1.97 6.08 4.54
C VAL A 56 -1.17 7.24 5.13
N PHE A 57 -1.08 8.36 4.42
CA PHE A 57 -0.40 9.56 4.91
C PHE A 57 -1.10 10.19 6.12
N SER A 58 -2.42 10.14 6.19
CA SER A 58 -3.16 10.62 7.36
C SER A 58 -2.81 9.84 8.62
N ILE A 59 -2.56 8.52 8.52
CA ILE A 59 -2.11 7.68 9.64
C ILE A 59 -0.73 8.13 10.12
N LEU A 60 0.22 8.28 9.19
CA LEU A 60 1.57 8.76 9.51
C LEU A 60 1.51 10.12 10.21
N GLN A 61 0.79 11.08 9.62
CA GLN A 61 0.64 12.43 10.15
C GLN A 61 -0.02 12.43 11.53
N ARG A 62 -1.06 11.63 11.73
CA ARG A 62 -1.78 11.52 13.00
C ARG A 62 -0.85 11.11 14.13
N TYR A 63 -0.04 10.07 13.94
CA TYR A 63 0.89 9.63 14.99
C TYR A 63 2.05 10.61 15.20
N ARG A 64 2.53 11.26 14.14
CA ARG A 64 3.53 12.34 14.25
C ARG A 64 3.04 13.50 15.11
N SER A 65 1.79 13.93 14.89
CA SER A 65 1.16 14.98 15.71
C SER A 65 0.97 14.60 17.18
N MET A 66 1.03 13.32 17.51
CA MET A 66 0.94 12.80 18.88
C MET A 66 2.32 12.62 19.54
N GLY A 67 3.39 13.08 18.89
CA GLY A 67 4.77 12.96 19.39
C GLY A 67 5.38 11.58 19.19
N CYS A 68 4.86 10.77 18.26
CA CYS A 68 5.47 9.50 17.86
C CYS A 68 6.29 9.66 16.58
N GLU A 69 7.26 8.77 16.40
CA GLU A 69 7.84 8.49 15.09
C GLU A 69 6.92 7.55 14.29
N SER A 70 6.88 7.74 12.97
CA SER A 70 6.10 6.92 12.03
C SER A 70 6.92 6.64 10.78
N TYR A 71 6.88 5.41 10.28
CA TYR A 71 7.62 4.96 9.10
C TYR A 71 6.70 4.14 8.20
N LEU A 72 6.68 4.48 6.92
CA LEU A 72 6.08 3.63 5.88
C LEU A 72 7.12 2.60 5.47
N LEU A 73 6.75 1.32 5.47
CA LEU A 73 7.65 0.21 5.17
C LEU A 73 7.22 -0.51 3.90
N GLU A 74 8.21 -0.98 3.15
CA GLU A 74 7.98 -1.93 2.07
C GLU A 74 7.58 -3.30 2.64
N GLN A 75 6.64 -3.98 1.98
CA GLN A 75 6.39 -5.39 2.27
C GLN A 75 7.46 -6.25 1.61
N LEU A 76 7.86 -7.32 2.30
CA LEU A 76 8.89 -8.24 1.83
C LEU A 76 8.61 -8.76 0.42
N SER A 77 9.66 -8.82 -0.41
CA SER A 77 9.59 -9.16 -1.84
C SER A 77 9.00 -10.56 -2.14
N GLY A 78 9.01 -11.46 -1.15
CA GLY A 78 8.49 -12.83 -1.26
C GLY A 78 7.02 -13.02 -0.88
N LEU A 79 6.33 -11.98 -0.40
CA LEU A 79 4.92 -12.09 -0.02
C LEU A 79 3.99 -11.96 -1.24
N PRO A 80 2.92 -12.77 -1.34
CA PRO A 80 1.89 -12.55 -2.35
C PRO A 80 1.35 -11.12 -2.26
N MET A 81 1.21 -10.43 -3.40
CA MET A 81 0.59 -9.10 -3.48
C MET A 81 1.31 -7.97 -2.73
N ASN A 82 2.57 -8.16 -2.33
CA ASN A 82 3.42 -7.16 -1.66
C ASN A 82 3.47 -5.80 -2.38
N ASN A 83 3.32 -5.79 -3.71
CA ASN A 83 3.31 -4.58 -4.52
C ASN A 83 1.99 -3.79 -4.45
N THR A 84 1.03 -4.23 -3.62
CA THR A 84 -0.30 -3.60 -3.51
C THR A 84 -0.68 -3.21 -2.09
N ARG A 85 0.17 -3.57 -1.11
CA ARG A 85 -0.07 -3.32 0.31
C ARG A 85 1.12 -2.63 0.96
N GLU A 86 0.88 -2.04 2.11
CA GLU A 86 1.86 -1.26 2.86
C GLU A 86 1.78 -1.57 4.34
N ASP A 87 2.91 -1.44 5.02
CA ASP A 87 2.99 -1.56 6.46
C ASP A 87 3.43 -0.20 7.04
N VAL A 88 2.90 0.16 8.21
CA VAL A 88 3.26 1.39 8.93
C VAL A 88 3.77 1.02 10.32
N LEU A 89 5.01 1.41 10.62
CA LEU A 89 5.62 1.26 11.94
C LEU A 89 5.52 2.58 12.70
N ILE A 90 4.95 2.55 13.90
CA ILE A 90 4.90 3.66 14.84
C ILE A 90 5.81 3.36 16.03
N VAL A 91 6.61 4.35 16.45
CA VAL A 91 7.54 4.24 17.57
C VAL A 91 7.34 5.42 18.53
N LYS A 92 7.15 5.13 19.82
CA LYS A 92 7.09 6.12 20.90
C LYS A 92 8.31 5.95 21.79
N GLN A 93 9.02 7.04 22.07
CA GLN A 93 10.16 7.06 22.99
C GLN A 93 9.70 7.04 24.45
#